data_AF-A0A6A2XQ47-F1
#
_entry.id   AF-A0A6A2XQ47-F1
#
_cell.length_a   1.000
_cell.length_b   1.000
_cell.length_c   1.000
_cell.angle_alpha   90.00
_cell.angle_beta   90.00
_cell.angle_gamma   90.00
#
_symmetry.space_group_name_H-M   'P 1'
#
loop_
_entity.id
_entity.type
_entity.pdbx_description
1 polymer ?
#
loop_
_entity_poly.entity_id
_entity_poly.type
_entity_poly.pdbx_seq_one_letter_code
_entity_poly.pdbx_strand_id
1 'polypeptide(L)'
;MTPADSEQCNEHDGAGVSARKAGYLHDLSDKFSTGFLSDTSIVTMDDETLFQSLTSVKGIGPWSVHMFMIFSLHRPDVLPVGDLGVRKGVQSLYGLKELPKPLQMEQICEKWRPFRSVGS
;
A
#
# COMPACT_ATOMS: atom_id res chain seq x y z
N MET A 1 -34.45 -18.10 30.71
CA MET A 1 -33.60 -17.23 31.55
C MET A 1 -32.43 -18.09 31.95
N THR A 2 -31.30 -18.14 31.24
CA THR A 2 -30.49 -17.13 30.54
C THR A 2 -29.70 -17.84 29.41
N PRO A 3 -28.89 -17.16 28.56
CA PRO A 3 -29.12 -17.12 27.13
C PRO A 3 -28.15 -17.97 26.30
N ALA A 4 -28.71 -18.43 25.18
CA ALA A 4 -28.15 -18.47 23.83
C ALA A 4 -26.63 -18.54 23.69
N ASP A 5 -26.20 -19.67 23.13
CA ASP A 5 -25.04 -19.82 22.28
C ASP A 5 -24.82 -18.56 21.43
N SER A 6 -23.81 -17.78 21.79
CA SER A 6 -23.28 -16.74 20.92
C SER A 6 -22.38 -17.41 19.88
N GLU A 7 -22.99 -18.08 18.90
CA GLU A 7 -22.37 -18.26 17.60
C GLU A 7 -22.23 -16.87 16.98
N GLN A 8 -21.11 -16.20 17.27
CA GLN A 8 -20.57 -15.21 16.35
C GLN A 8 -20.16 -15.98 15.09
N CYS A 9 -21.11 -16.13 14.16
CA CYS A 9 -20.82 -16.46 12.78
C CYS A 9 -19.75 -15.47 12.31
N ASN A 10 -18.53 -15.96 12.09
CA ASN A 10 -17.51 -15.17 11.42
C ASN A 10 -18.02 -14.91 10.00
N GLU A 11 -18.50 -13.70 9.71
CA GLU A 11 -19.08 -13.25 8.44
C GLU A 11 -18.15 -13.42 7.21
N HIS A 12 -16.94 -13.96 7.39
CA HIS A 12 -15.88 -14.02 6.37
C HIS A 12 -15.76 -15.38 5.65
N ASP A 13 -16.43 -16.42 6.15
CA ASP A 13 -16.21 -17.80 5.67
C ASP A 13 -16.70 -18.05 4.23
N GLY A 14 -17.56 -17.19 3.69
CA GLY A 14 -18.05 -17.29 2.31
C GLY A 14 -17.19 -16.61 1.23
N ALA A 15 -16.30 -15.67 1.62
CA ALA A 15 -15.59 -14.80 0.67
C ALA A 15 -14.08 -15.14 0.52
N GLY A 16 -13.58 -16.15 1.23
CA GLY A 16 -12.16 -16.53 1.19
C GLY A 16 -11.21 -15.53 1.88
N VAL A 17 -11.74 -14.68 2.76
CA VAL A 17 -10.95 -13.69 3.51
C VAL A 17 -10.43 -14.33 4.80
N SER A 18 -9.11 -14.33 4.99
CA SER A 18 -8.53 -14.82 6.24
C SER A 18 -8.89 -13.91 7.41
N ALA A 19 -9.01 -14.46 8.63
CA ALA A 19 -9.31 -13.69 9.84
C ALA A 19 -8.36 -12.49 10.05
N ARG A 20 -7.09 -12.63 9.66
CA ARG A 20 -6.11 -11.54 9.71
C ARG A 20 -6.45 -10.41 8.75
N LYS A 21 -6.85 -10.74 7.52
CA LYS A 21 -7.28 -9.74 6.52
C LYS A 21 -8.62 -9.10 6.89
N ALA A 22 -9.54 -9.87 7.47
CA ALA A 22 -10.77 -9.33 8.03
C ALA A 22 -10.47 -8.24 9.07
N GLY A 23 -9.56 -8.51 10.02
CA GLY A 23 -9.14 -7.50 11.01
C GLY A 23 -8.52 -6.23 10.39
N TYR A 24 -7.89 -6.32 9.21
CA TYR A 24 -7.36 -5.16 8.49
C TYR A 24 -8.48 -4.34 7.84
N LEU A 25 -9.48 -5.03 7.27
CA LEU A 25 -10.65 -4.39 6.68
C LEU A 25 -11.47 -3.65 7.74
N HIS A 26 -11.62 -4.23 8.94
CA HIS A 26 -12.27 -3.54 10.05
C HIS A 26 -11.51 -2.29 10.49
N ASP A 27 -10.19 -2.37 10.69
CA ASP A 27 -9.39 -1.20 11.06
C ASP A 27 -9.47 -0.09 9.99
N LEU A 28 -9.40 -0.45 8.71
CA LEU A 28 -9.60 0.48 7.60
C LEU A 28 -11.01 1.12 7.66
N SER A 29 -12.05 0.31 7.82
CA SER A 29 -13.43 0.79 7.94
C SER A 29 -13.63 1.75 9.11
N ASP A 30 -12.98 1.49 10.25
CA ASP A 30 -13.03 2.35 11.43
C ASP A 30 -12.36 3.70 11.16
N LYS A 31 -11.23 3.72 10.44
CA LYS A 31 -10.58 4.97 10.01
C LYS A 31 -11.47 5.82 9.11
N PHE A 32 -12.26 5.20 8.23
CA PHE A 32 -13.25 5.93 7.43
C PHE A 32 -14.43 6.41 8.26
N SER A 33 -14.96 5.56 9.14
CA SER A 33 -16.13 5.86 9.96
C SER A 33 -15.89 6.98 10.98
N THR A 34 -14.64 7.13 11.44
CA THR A 34 -14.21 8.20 12.35
C THR A 34 -13.83 9.51 11.64
N GLY A 35 -13.81 9.52 10.30
CA GLY A 35 -13.37 10.67 9.51
C GLY A 35 -11.85 10.87 9.46
N PHE A 36 -11.06 9.93 9.99
CA PHE A 36 -9.60 9.96 9.85
C PHE A 36 -9.17 9.81 8.38
N LEU A 37 -9.89 8.96 7.63
CA LEU A 37 -9.79 8.86 6.18
C LEU A 37 -11.13 9.21 5.53
N SER A 38 -11.06 9.79 4.34
CA SER A 38 -12.19 10.01 3.44
C SER A 38 -11.68 10.00 2.00
N ASP A 39 -12.57 9.77 1.03
CA ASP A 39 -12.20 9.82 -0.38
C ASP A 39 -11.62 11.19 -0.76
N THR A 40 -12.22 12.25 -0.23
CA THR A 40 -11.74 13.63 -0.46
C THR A 40 -10.34 13.79 0.11
N SER A 41 -10.12 13.42 1.37
CA SER A 41 -8.81 13.60 2.01
C SER A 41 -7.73 12.79 1.30
N ILE A 42 -8.01 11.54 0.91
CA ILE A 42 -7.07 10.66 0.19
C ILE A 42 -6.61 11.28 -1.12
N VAL A 43 -7.53 11.86 -1.91
CA VAL A 43 -7.18 12.45 -3.21
C VAL A 43 -6.41 13.77 -3.05
N THR A 44 -6.74 14.55 -2.00
CA THR A 44 -6.15 15.88 -1.79
C THR A 44 -4.83 15.88 -1.01
N MET A 45 -4.54 14.84 -0.23
CA MET A 45 -3.29 14.74 0.53
C MET A 45 -2.06 14.74 -0.39
N ASP A 46 -1.00 15.39 0.07
CA ASP A 46 0.33 15.21 -0.51
C ASP A 46 0.83 13.77 -0.27
N ASP A 47 1.83 13.37 -1.05
CA ASP A 47 2.32 12.00 -1.09
C ASP A 47 2.88 11.52 0.26
N GLU A 48 3.55 12.40 1.03
CA GLU A 48 4.12 12.04 2.33
C GLU A 48 3.02 11.85 3.37
N THR A 49 2.09 12.81 3.47
CA THR A 49 0.95 12.72 4.39
C THR A 49 0.10 11.49 4.09
N LEU A 50 -0.23 11.26 2.80
CA LEU A 50 -0.99 10.09 2.38
C LEU A 50 -0.28 8.79 2.78
N PHE A 51 1.04 8.73 2.58
CA PHE A 51 1.81 7.56 2.92
C PHE A 51 1.75 7.24 4.40
N GLN A 52 1.94 8.24 5.27
CA GLN A 52 1.86 8.06 6.72
C GLN A 52 0.44 7.68 7.16
N SER A 53 -0.59 8.35 6.62
CA SER A 53 -1.99 8.04 6.93
C SER A 53 -2.35 6.61 6.56
N LEU A 54 -2.01 6.14 5.37
CA LEU A 54 -2.35 4.78 4.92
C LEU A 54 -1.51 3.71 5.61
N THR A 55 -0.21 3.95 5.86
CA THR A 55 0.62 2.98 6.61
C THR A 55 0.24 2.86 8.09
N SER A 56 -0.51 3.83 8.65
CA SER A 56 -1.08 3.72 9.99
C SER A 56 -2.22 2.70 10.11
N VAL A 57 -2.79 2.28 8.98
CA VAL A 57 -3.84 1.26 8.93
C VAL A 57 -3.22 -0.12 9.07
N LYS A 58 -3.76 -0.94 9.97
CA LYS A 58 -3.29 -2.28 10.23
C LYS A 58 -3.31 -3.12 8.95
N GLY A 59 -2.15 -3.65 8.57
CA GLY A 59 -2.01 -4.51 7.40
C GLY A 59 -1.71 -3.79 6.08
N ILE A 60 -1.73 -2.45 6.07
CA ILE A 60 -1.27 -1.65 4.93
C ILE A 60 0.20 -1.28 5.17
N GLY A 61 1.10 -1.89 4.38
CA GLY A 61 2.53 -1.60 4.43
C GLY A 61 2.98 -0.64 3.33
N PRO A 62 4.25 -0.17 3.36
CA PRO A 62 4.82 0.73 2.36
C PRO A 62 4.60 0.29 0.91
N TRP A 63 4.75 -1.01 0.64
CA TRP A 63 4.54 -1.55 -0.70
C TRP A 63 3.08 -1.36 -1.16
N SER A 64 2.10 -1.71 -0.32
CA SER A 64 0.68 -1.55 -0.64
C SER A 64 0.31 -0.09 -0.90
N VAL A 65 0.88 0.83 -0.11
CA VAL A 65 0.67 2.27 -0.32
C VAL A 65 1.22 2.73 -1.66
N HIS A 66 2.46 2.36 -2.00
CA HIS A 66 3.02 2.71 -3.31
C HIS A 66 2.18 2.14 -4.47
N MET A 67 1.72 0.89 -4.36
CA MET A 67 0.85 0.29 -5.38
C MET A 67 -0.47 1.05 -5.50
N PHE A 68 -1.08 1.45 -4.39
CA PHE A 68 -2.30 2.26 -4.38
C PHE A 68 -2.08 3.64 -5.01
N MET A 69 -0.99 4.33 -4.67
CA MET A 69 -0.65 5.63 -5.25
C MET A 69 -0.45 5.55 -6.77
N ILE A 70 0.18 4.48 -7.27
CA ILE A 70 0.43 4.27 -8.70
C ILE A 70 -0.88 3.91 -9.43
N PHE A 71 -1.58 2.86 -8.98
CA PHE A 71 -2.65 2.25 -9.77
C PHE A 71 -4.04 2.81 -9.49
N SER A 72 -4.27 3.42 -8.31
CA SER A 72 -5.57 3.99 -7.96
C SER A 72 -5.56 5.52 -8.05
N LEU A 73 -4.49 6.16 -7.57
CA LEU A 73 -4.39 7.63 -7.58
C LEU A 73 -3.61 8.18 -8.77
N HIS A 74 -2.96 7.33 -9.56
CA HIS A 74 -2.18 7.73 -10.74
C HIS A 74 -1.11 8.79 -10.41
N ARG A 75 -0.52 8.74 -9.20
CA ARG A 75 0.58 9.63 -8.83
C ARG A 75 1.78 9.34 -9.74
N PRO A 76 2.32 10.34 -10.47
CA PRO A 76 3.30 10.11 -11.51
C PRO A 76 4.70 9.79 -10.98
N ASP A 77 5.02 10.19 -9.74
CA ASP A 77 6.40 10.22 -9.24
C ASP A 77 6.66 9.30 -8.03
N VAL A 78 6.13 8.07 -8.08
CA VAL A 78 6.30 7.04 -7.03
C VAL A 78 7.35 6.02 -7.47
N LEU A 79 8.32 5.73 -6.59
CA LEU A 79 9.31 4.68 -6.79
C LEU A 79 9.12 3.58 -5.73
N PRO A 80 8.58 2.40 -6.09
CA PRO A 80 8.35 1.33 -5.13
C PRO A 80 9.64 0.56 -4.82
N VAL A 81 10.56 1.19 -4.09
CA VAL A 81 11.89 0.62 -3.76
C VAL A 81 11.86 -0.70 -2.96
N GLY A 82 10.71 -1.07 -2.39
CA GLY A 82 10.47 -2.35 -1.73
C GLY A 82 9.96 -3.46 -2.66
N ASP A 83 9.57 -3.13 -3.90
CA ASP A 83 9.03 -4.09 -4.85
C ASP A 83 10.15 -4.92 -5.50
N LEU A 84 10.02 -6.24 -5.42
CA LEU A 84 11.04 -7.15 -5.96
C LEU A 84 11.06 -7.16 -7.49
N GLY A 85 9.91 -7.04 -8.14
CA GLY A 85 9.78 -7.00 -9.59
C GLY A 85 10.47 -5.75 -10.17
N VAL A 86 10.15 -4.57 -9.63
CA VAL A 86 10.75 -3.30 -10.04
C VAL A 86 12.26 -3.31 -9.80
N ARG A 87 12.72 -3.78 -8.64
CA ARG A 87 14.16 -3.90 -8.35
C ARG A 87 14.87 -4.86 -9.33
N LYS A 88 14.24 -5.97 -9.70
CA LYS A 88 14.78 -6.89 -10.73
C LYS A 88 14.78 -6.25 -12.12
N GLY A 89 13.75 -5.47 -12.45
CA GLY A 89 13.69 -4.68 -13.68
C GLY A 89 14.85 -3.70 -13.77
N VAL A 90 15.08 -2.91 -12.71
CA VAL A 90 16.23 -2.00 -12.61
C VAL A 90 17.55 -2.77 -12.67
N GLN A 91 17.69 -3.89 -11.96
CA GLN A 91 18.89 -4.72 -12.04
C GLN A 91 19.22 -5.09 -13.49
N SER A 92 18.22 -5.59 -14.23
CA SER A 92 18.37 -6.00 -15.62
C SER A 92 18.66 -4.81 -16.54
N LEU A 93 17.90 -3.72 -16.40
CA LEU A 93 18.00 -2.54 -17.27
C LEU A 93 19.37 -1.85 -17.18
N TYR A 94 19.98 -1.85 -15.99
CA TYR A 94 21.26 -1.20 -15.73
C TYR A 94 22.44 -2.18 -15.65
N GLY A 95 22.22 -3.47 -15.90
CA GLY A 95 23.27 -4.49 -15.86
C GLY A 95 23.94 -4.64 -14.49
N LEU A 96 23.19 -4.49 -13.41
CA LEU A 96 23.73 -4.55 -12.05
C LEU A 96 24.00 -6.01 -11.64
N LYS A 97 25.18 -6.26 -11.05
CA LYS A 97 25.56 -7.60 -10.59
C LYS A 97 24.66 -8.12 -9.46
N GLU A 98 24.20 -7.23 -8.60
CA GLU A 98 23.36 -7.54 -7.45
C GLU A 98 22.04 -6.78 -7.53
N LEU A 99 21.02 -7.28 -6.82
CA LEU A 99 19.74 -6.61 -6.69
C LEU A 99 19.93 -5.26 -5.98
N PRO A 100 19.60 -4.12 -6.61
CA PRO A 100 19.87 -2.80 -6.04
C PRO A 100 19.13 -2.63 -4.71
N LYS A 101 19.81 -2.07 -3.70
CA LYS A 101 19.21 -1.72 -2.40
C LYS A 101 18.33 -0.47 -2.53
N PRO A 102 17.42 -0.19 -1.58
CA PRO A 102 16.53 0.98 -1.67
C PRO A 102 17.24 2.30 -1.94
N LEU A 103 18.35 2.60 -1.24
CA LEU A 103 19.11 3.84 -1.47
C LEU A 103 19.71 3.91 -2.87
N GLN A 104 20.16 2.77 -3.41
CA GLN A 104 20.70 2.68 -4.76
C GLN A 104 19.59 2.83 -5.81
N MET A 105 18.40 2.31 -5.54
CA MET A 105 17.22 2.51 -6.38
C MET A 105 16.91 4.00 -6.53
N GLU A 106 16.86 4.75 -5.42
CA GLU A 106 16.64 6.21 -5.45
C GLU A 106 17.67 6.92 -6.32
N GLN A 107 18.96 6.61 -6.15
CA GLN A 107 20.05 7.21 -6.92
C GLN A 107 19.96 6.90 -8.43
N ILE A 108 19.69 5.65 -8.79
CA ILE A 108 19.62 5.21 -10.19
C ILE A 108 18.39 5.79 -10.90
N CYS A 109 17.26 5.85 -10.19
CA CYS A 109 15.97 6.25 -10.74
C CYS A 109 15.69 7.75 -10.59
N GLU A 110 16.61 8.54 -10.05
CA GLU A 110 16.45 10.00 -9.93
C GLU A 110 16.18 10.65 -11.29
N LYS A 111 16.84 10.16 -12.35
CA LYS A 111 16.63 10.62 -13.73
C LYS A 111 15.26 10.26 -14.32
N TRP A 112 14.45 9.45 -13.64
CA TRP A 112 13.08 9.14 -14.07
C TRP A 112 12.08 10.18 -13.56
N ARG A 113 12.48 11.07 -12.65
CA ARG A 113 11.61 12.18 -12.22
C ARG A 113 11.22 13.06 -13.42
N PRO A 114 10.00 13.63 -13.41
CA PRO A 114 8.96 13.50 -12.38
C PRO A 114 8.00 12.31 -12.62
N PHE A 115 8.42 11.27 -13.36
CA PHE A 115 7.58 10.18 -13.85
C PHE A 115 8.06 8.80 -13.39
N ARG A 116 8.59 8.68 -12.16
CA ARG A 116 9.10 7.39 -11.63
C ARG A 116 8.08 6.25 -11.68
N SER A 117 6.78 6.54 -11.56
CA SER A 117 5.72 5.53 -11.66
C SER A 117 5.61 4.90 -13.05
N VAL A 118 5.98 5.63 -14.11
CA VAL A 118 5.92 5.14 -15.50
C VAL A 118 7.11 4.21 -15.80
N GLY A 119 8.26 4.48 -15.18
CA GLY A 119 9.46 3.66 -15.36
C GLY A 119 9.54 2.43 -14.46
N SER A 120 8.64 2.32 -13.48
CA SER A 120 8.62 1.26 -12.46
C SER A 120 7.90 0.01 -12.93
#